data_AF-D2AY42-F1
#
_entry.id   AF-D2AY42-F1
#
_cell.length_a   1.000
_cell.length_b   1.000
_cell.length_c   1.000
_cell.angle_alpha   90.00
_cell.angle_beta   90.00
_cell.angle_gamma   90.00
#
_symmetry.space_group_name_H-M   'P 1'
#
loop_
_entity.id
_entity.type
_entity.pdbx_description
1 polymer ?
#
loop_
_entity_poly.entity_id
_entity_poly.type
_entity_poly.pdbx_seq_one_letter_code
_entity_poly.pdbx_strand_id
1 'polypeptide(L)'
;MHRTLIVARMEPAEADNVAQIFADSDASDLPRMVGVSRRTLFRFHDLYFHLVEADEDITPNLYKARSHPLYDEINQRLSKHIRPYDPNWREPKDAMASPFYIWEADGE
;
A
#
# COMPACT_ATOMS: atom_id res chain seq x y z
N MET A 1 6.67 5.18 15.10
CA MET A 1 5.80 5.21 13.90
C MET A 1 6.39 4.27 12.86
N HIS A 2 5.63 3.28 12.41
CA HIS A 2 6.05 2.33 11.39
C HIS A 2 5.70 2.85 10.00
N ARG A 3 6.62 2.66 9.06
CA ARG A 3 6.46 3.04 7.65
C ARG A 3 6.71 1.84 6.77
N THR A 4 5.70 1.47 5.99
CA THR A 4 5.80 0.42 4.98
C THR A 4 5.68 1.07 3.61
N LEU A 5 6.70 0.88 2.77
CA LEU A 5 6.70 1.37 1.40
C LEU A 5 6.48 0.20 0.44
N ILE A 6 5.39 0.22 -0.32
CA ILE A 6 5.09 -0.77 -1.34
C ILE A 6 5.43 -0.18 -2.70
N VAL A 7 6.15 -0.93 -3.54
CA VAL A 7 6.59 -0.51 -4.88
C VAL A 7 5.98 -1.42 -5.94
N ALA A 8 5.36 -0.81 -6.95
CA ALA A 8 4.77 -1.52 -8.07
C ALA A 8 4.91 -0.68 -9.36
N ARG A 9 4.45 -1.22 -10.49
CA ARG A 9 4.30 -0.48 -11.75
C ARG A 9 2.87 -0.03 -11.95
N MET A 10 2.71 1.16 -12.51
CA MET A 10 1.40 1.75 -12.84
C MET A 10 1.60 2.75 -13.98
N GLU A 11 0.73 2.71 -14.99
CA GLU A 11 0.73 3.72 -16.04
C GLU A 11 0.32 5.08 -15.46
N PRO A 12 0.95 6.21 -15.84
CA PRO A 12 0.64 7.52 -15.28
C PRO A 12 -0.83 7.94 -15.41
N ALA A 13 -1.51 7.49 -16.47
CA ALA A 13 -2.92 7.78 -16.73
C ALA A 13 -3.88 7.09 -15.75
N GLU A 14 -3.43 6.06 -15.04
CA GLU A 14 -4.24 5.28 -14.10
C GLU A 14 -4.30 5.90 -12.69
N ALA A 15 -3.60 7.03 -12.47
CA ALA A 15 -3.50 7.64 -11.15
C ALA A 15 -4.87 7.99 -10.52
N ASP A 16 -5.79 8.58 -11.31
CA ASP A 16 -7.11 8.97 -10.81
C ASP A 16 -7.98 7.73 -10.50
N ASN A 17 -7.89 6.68 -11.32
CA ASN A 17 -8.60 5.42 -11.08
C ASN A 17 -8.13 4.76 -9.78
N VAL A 18 -6.80 4.68 -9.59
CA VAL A 18 -6.21 4.11 -8.37
C VAL A 18 -6.55 4.94 -7.15
N ALA A 19 -6.51 6.28 -7.24
CA ALA A 19 -6.90 7.17 -6.15
C ALA A 19 -8.36 6.95 -5.74
N GLN A 20 -9.28 6.81 -6.70
CA GLN A 20 -10.69 6.54 -6.40
C GLN A 20 -10.89 5.17 -5.74
N ILE A 21 -10.17 4.13 -6.18
CA ILE A 21 -10.23 2.79 -5.56
C ILE A 21 -9.81 2.86 -4.08
N PHE A 22 -8.74 3.59 -3.78
CA PHE A 22 -8.31 3.79 -2.40
C PHE A 22 -9.28 4.66 -1.61
N ALA A 23 -9.86 5.71 -2.19
CA ALA A 23 -10.87 6.52 -1.52
C ALA A 23 -12.08 5.69 -1.06
N ASP A 24 -12.58 4.80 -1.93
CA ASP A 24 -13.68 3.89 -1.59
C ASP A 24 -13.28 2.91 -0.47
N SER A 25 -12.06 2.35 -0.56
CA SER A 25 -11.54 1.46 0.49
C SER A 25 -11.35 2.20 1.81
N ASP A 26 -10.88 3.44 1.77
CA ASP A 26 -10.57 4.23 2.97
C ASP A 26 -11.85 4.70 3.68
N ALA A 27 -12.99 4.71 2.97
CA ALA A 27 -14.32 4.90 3.55
C ALA A 27 -14.90 3.63 4.23
N SER A 28 -14.26 2.47 4.06
CA SER A 28 -14.65 1.20 4.70
C SER A 28 -13.89 0.94 6.01
N ASP A 29 -14.15 -0.20 6.65
CA ASP A 29 -13.42 -0.61 7.86
C ASP A 29 -12.02 -1.19 7.59
N LEU A 30 -11.69 -1.48 6.32
CA LEU A 30 -10.45 -2.17 5.95
C LEU A 30 -9.17 -1.48 6.46
N PRO A 31 -8.97 -0.14 6.31
CA PRO A 31 -7.74 0.51 6.78
C PRO A 31 -7.56 0.38 8.29
N ARG A 32 -8.67 0.51 9.04
CA ARG A 32 -8.66 0.40 10.50
C ARG A 32 -8.37 -1.02 10.97
N MET A 33 -8.88 -2.03 10.26
CA MET A 33 -8.55 -3.44 10.52
C MET A 33 -7.06 -3.74 10.32
N VAL A 34 -6.43 -3.10 9.34
CA VAL A 34 -4.98 -3.26 9.07
C VAL A 34 -4.13 -2.43 10.06
N GLY A 35 -4.67 -1.34 10.60
CA GLY A 35 -3.97 -0.42 11.50
C GLY A 35 -3.33 0.77 10.78
N VAL A 36 -3.80 1.10 9.57
CA VAL A 36 -3.29 2.24 8.80
C VAL A 36 -3.73 3.55 9.44
N SER A 37 -2.77 4.39 9.84
CA SER A 37 -3.03 5.75 10.33
C SER A 37 -2.93 6.78 9.20
N ARG A 38 -2.10 6.52 8.19
CA ARG A 38 -1.98 7.39 7.01
C ARG A 38 -1.56 6.61 5.76
N ARG A 39 -2.09 7.04 4.61
CA ARG A 39 -1.71 6.56 3.29
C ARG A 39 -1.25 7.72 2.42
N THR A 40 -0.12 7.56 1.75
CA THR A 40 0.30 8.49 0.69
C THR A 40 0.73 7.70 -0.53
N LEU A 41 0.15 8.06 -1.68
CA LEU A 41 0.46 7.44 -2.97
C LEU A 41 1.32 8.40 -3.78
N PHE A 42 2.43 7.91 -4.31
CA PHE A 42 3.29 8.65 -5.23
C PHE A 42 3.40 7.90 -6.55
N ARG A 43 3.69 8.66 -7.60
CA ARG A 43 4.09 8.11 -8.88
C ARG A 43 5.41 8.73 -9.32
N PHE A 44 6.23 7.95 -9.99
CA PHE A 44 7.46 8.43 -10.63
C PHE A 44 7.70 7.61 -11.88
N HIS A 45 7.55 8.24 -13.06
CA HIS A 45 7.45 7.53 -14.34
C HIS A 45 6.37 6.44 -14.31
N ASP A 46 6.71 5.20 -14.65
CA ASP A 46 5.86 4.03 -14.63
C ASP A 46 5.85 3.30 -13.26
N LEU A 47 6.42 3.93 -12.23
CA LEU A 47 6.44 3.41 -10.86
C LEU A 47 5.37 4.03 -10.00
N TYR A 48 4.79 3.20 -9.16
CA TYR A 48 3.84 3.52 -8.12
C TYR A 48 4.47 3.21 -6.76
N PHE A 49 4.36 4.16 -5.84
CA PHE A 49 4.82 4.04 -4.47
C PHE A 49 3.66 4.26 -3.53
N HIS A 50 3.53 3.35 -2.58
CA HIS A 50 2.47 3.37 -1.61
C HIS A 50 3.08 3.36 -0.22
N LEU A 51 3.15 4.55 0.36
CA LEU A 51 3.60 4.75 1.72
C LEU A 51 2.41 4.57 2.66
N VAL A 52 2.52 3.58 3.54
CA VAL A 52 1.59 3.34 4.63
C VAL A 52 2.30 3.66 5.93
N GLU A 53 1.68 4.52 6.74
CA GLU A 53 2.14 4.85 8.08
C GLU A 53 1.14 4.28 9.10
N ALA A 54 1.67 3.77 10.21
CA ALA A 54 0.93 3.15 11.29
C ALA A 54 1.69 3.29 12.61
N ASP A 55 0.99 3.09 13.74
CA ASP A 55 1.64 3.09 15.06
C ASP A 55 2.48 1.82 15.28
N GLU A 56 2.03 0.69 14.73
CA GLU A 56 2.67 -0.63 14.81
C GLU A 56 2.95 -1.20 13.41
N ASP A 57 3.73 -2.29 13.33
CA ASP A 57 3.93 -3.02 12.08
C ASP A 57 2.59 -3.55 11.54
N ILE A 58 2.22 -3.10 10.34
CA ILE A 58 0.98 -3.51 9.67
C ILE A 58 1.05 -4.93 9.13
N THR A 59 2.23 -5.53 8.97
CA THR A 59 2.43 -6.80 8.26
C THR A 59 1.53 -7.91 8.81
N PRO A 60 1.48 -8.20 10.13
CA PRO A 60 0.63 -9.26 10.66
C PRO A 60 -0.87 -9.01 10.39
N ASN A 61 -1.34 -7.77 10.54
CA ASN A 61 -2.75 -7.43 10.35
C ASN A 61 -3.14 -7.40 8.87
N LEU A 62 -2.21 -6.99 7.99
CA LEU A 62 -2.37 -7.11 6.55
C LEU A 62 -2.55 -8.57 6.14
N TYR A 63 -1.72 -9.49 6.65
CA TYR A 63 -1.87 -10.92 6.34
C TYR A 63 -3.20 -11.50 6.85
N LYS A 64 -3.72 -11.04 7.99
CA LYS A 64 -5.07 -11.43 8.45
C LYS A 64 -6.16 -10.85 7.55
N ALA A 65 -6.04 -9.59 7.14
CA ALA A 65 -6.98 -8.92 6.28
C ALA A 65 -7.06 -9.54 4.87
N ARG A 66 -6.02 -10.25 4.41
CA ARG A 66 -6.03 -10.95 3.11
C ARG A 66 -7.17 -11.97 2.96
N SER A 67 -7.70 -12.51 4.06
CA SER A 67 -8.84 -13.42 4.03
C SER A 67 -10.19 -12.70 4.10
N HIS A 68 -10.19 -11.37 4.14
CA HIS A 68 -11.39 -10.55 4.28
C HIS A 68 -11.95 -10.14 2.92
N PRO A 69 -13.28 -10.17 2.69
CA PRO A 69 -13.88 -9.79 1.41
C PRO A 69 -13.52 -8.39 0.92
N LEU A 70 -13.39 -7.42 1.84
CA LEU A 70 -12.97 -6.05 1.49
C LEU A 70 -11.55 -6.00 0.91
N TYR A 71 -10.66 -6.88 1.36
CA TYR A 71 -9.31 -6.97 0.81
C TYR A 71 -9.33 -7.56 -0.59
N ASP A 72 -10.12 -8.61 -0.81
CA ASP A 72 -10.25 -9.20 -2.13
C ASP A 72 -10.85 -8.22 -3.13
N GLU A 73 -11.85 -7.43 -2.72
CA GLU A 73 -12.47 -6.41 -3.56
C GLU A 73 -11.47 -5.35 -4.02
N ILE A 74 -10.74 -4.72 -3.09
CA ILE A 74 -9.75 -3.70 -3.44
C ILE A 74 -8.64 -4.31 -4.29
N ASN A 75 -8.16 -5.52 -3.96
CA ASN A 75 -7.10 -6.19 -4.70
C ASN A 75 -7.53 -6.51 -6.14
N GLN A 76 -8.75 -7.00 -6.35
CA GLN A 76 -9.30 -7.23 -7.68
C GLN A 76 -9.40 -5.94 -8.50
N ARG A 77 -9.86 -4.83 -7.89
CA ARG A 77 -9.92 -3.52 -8.55
C ARG A 77 -8.52 -3.01 -8.92
N LEU A 78 -7.58 -3.03 -7.97
CA LEU A 78 -6.20 -2.55 -8.18
C LEU A 78 -5.44 -3.40 -9.19
N SER A 79 -5.65 -4.72 -9.23
CA SER A 79 -4.96 -5.63 -10.16
C SER A 79 -5.17 -5.29 -11.64
N LYS A 80 -6.19 -4.49 -11.98
CA LYS A 80 -6.42 -4.01 -13.35
C LYS A 80 -5.44 -2.91 -13.74
N HIS A 81 -5.01 -2.10 -12.77
CA HIS A 81 -4.25 -0.86 -12.97
C HIS A 81 -2.78 -0.98 -12.54
N ILE A 82 -2.49 -1.86 -11.57
CA ILE A 82 -1.17 -2.04 -10.99
C ILE A 82 -0.57 -3.37 -11.46
N ARG A 83 0.74 -3.38 -11.71
CA ARG A 83 1.51 -4.58 -12.04
C ARG A 83 2.66 -4.72 -11.05
N PRO A 84 3.09 -5.94 -10.69
CA PRO A 84 4.25 -6.13 -9.83
C PRO A 84 5.51 -5.45 -10.41
N TYR A 85 6.35 -4.88 -9.54
CA TYR A 85 7.64 -4.35 -9.96
C TYR A 85 8.62 -5.48 -10.33
N ASP A 86 8.72 -6.50 -9.46
CA ASP A 86 9.51 -7.71 -9.68
C ASP A 86 8.70 -8.71 -10.52
N PRO A 87 9.20 -9.19 -11.67
CA PRO A 87 8.54 -10.23 -12.46
C PRO A 87 8.39 -11.57 -11.71
N ASN A 88 9.15 -11.80 -10.65
CA ASN A 88 9.08 -13.01 -9.82
C ASN A 88 8.17 -12.86 -8.59
N TRP A 89 7.37 -11.80 -8.51
CA TRP A 89 6.46 -11.54 -7.39
C TRP A 89 5.51 -12.72 -7.11
N ARG A 90 5.41 -13.14 -5.84
CA ARG A 90 4.55 -14.24 -5.38
C ARG A 90 3.55 -13.78 -4.33
N GLU A 91 3.93 -12.82 -3.50
CA GLU A 91 3.08 -12.32 -2.43
C GLU A 91 3.37 -10.86 -2.06
N PRO A 92 2.46 -10.17 -1.33
CA PRO A 92 2.59 -8.74 -1.05
C PRO A 92 3.94 -8.31 -0.47
N LYS A 93 4.58 -9.14 0.36
CA LYS A 93 5.92 -8.85 0.92
C LYS A 93 6.98 -8.63 -0.15
N ASP A 94 6.85 -9.24 -1.33
CA ASP A 94 7.84 -9.11 -2.42
C ASP A 94 7.78 -7.72 -3.07
N ALA A 95 6.73 -6.94 -2.80
CA ALA A 95 6.60 -5.55 -3.21
C ALA A 95 6.99 -4.57 -2.10
N MET A 96 7.26 -5.02 -0.87
CA MET A 96 7.59 -4.16 0.27
C MET A 96 9.08 -3.82 0.27
N ALA A 97 9.41 -2.54 0.24
CA ALA A 97 10.78 -2.07 0.44
C ALA A 97 11.19 -2.21 1.90
N SER A 98 12.49 -2.45 2.13
CA SER A 98 13.08 -2.52 3.47
C SER A 98 13.78 -1.20 3.81
N PRO A 99 13.37 -0.49 4.89
CA PRO A 99 14.13 0.66 5.35
C PRO A 99 15.51 0.19 5.84
N PHE A 100 16.58 0.74 5.27
CA PHE A 100 17.97 0.44 5.68
C PHE A 100 18.57 1.52 6.59
N TYR A 101 17.92 2.68 6.67
CA TYR A 101 18.32 3.81 7.50
C TYR A 101 17.06 4.60 7.89
N ILE A 102 16.98 5.01 9.15
CA ILE A 102 15.89 5.82 9.70
C ILE A 102 16.52 6.89 10.57
N TRP A 103 16.11 8.13 10.36
CA TRP A 103 16.45 9.26 11.20
C TRP A 103 15.19 10.08 11.44
N GLU A 104 14.98 10.49 12.69
CA GLU A 104 13.92 11.39 13.10
C GLU A 104 14.56 12.50 13.93
N ALA A 105 14.27 13.77 13.59
CA ALA A 105 14.63 14.88 14.47
C ALA A 105 13.77 14.82 15.73
N ASP A 106 14.33 15.23 16.85
CA ASP A 106 13.52 15.55 18.02
C ASP A 106 12.56 16.69 17.61
N GLY A 107 11.25 16.46 17.73
CA GLY A 107 10.26 17.50 17.45
C GLY A 107 10.38 18.62 18.48
N GLU A 108 10.24 19.88 18.05
CA GLU A 108 9.91 21.00 18.95
C GLU A 108 8.52 20.85 19.56
#